data_AF-A0A7C1T1P8-F1
#
_entry.id   AF-A0A7C1T1P8-F1
#
_cell.length_a   1.000
_cell.length_b   1.000
_cell.length_c   1.000
_cell.angle_alpha   90.00
_cell.angle_beta   90.00
_cell.angle_gamma   90.00
#
_symmetry.space_group_name_H-M   'P 1'
#
loop_
_entity.id
_entity.type
_entity.pdbx_description
1 polymer ?
#
loop_
_entity_poly.entity_id
_entity_poly.type
_entity_poly.pdbx_seq_one_letter_code
_entity_poly.pdbx_strand_id
1 'polypeptide(L)' 'MRQDPIQYTEYLRRKRANGKVAYAIKTGKLVQGPCEVCGSTGVYAHHEDYDKPLEVRWLCTLHHGVTRRKE' A
#
# COMPACT_ATOMS: atom_id res chain seq x y z
N MET A 1 12.80 12.74 -22.26
CA MET A 1 12.29 12.56 -20.88
C MET A 1 13.35 11.84 -20.06
N ARG A 2 14.27 12.58 -19.43
CA ARG A 2 15.24 12.00 -18.50
C ARG A 2 14.51 11.84 -17.17
N GLN A 3 14.09 10.63 -16.82
CA GLN A 3 13.55 10.40 -15.47
C GLN A 3 14.71 10.58 -14.50
N ASP A 4 14.54 11.51 -13.56
CA ASP A 4 15.50 11.77 -12.50
C ASP A 4 15.79 10.44 -11.75
N PRO A 5 17.07 10.01 -11.62
CA PRO A 5 17.43 8.72 -11.04
C PRO A 5 16.83 8.49 -9.65
N ILE A 6 16.66 9.57 -8.87
CA ILE A 6 16.16 9.52 -7.50
C ILE A 6 14.68 9.12 -7.51
N GLN A 7 13.87 9.77 -8.35
CA GLN A 7 12.44 9.48 -8.49
C GLN A 7 12.16 8.07 -9.04
N TYR A 8 13.03 7.57 -9.92
CA TYR A 8 12.91 6.22 -10.47
C TYR A 8 13.14 5.13 -9.42
N THR A 9 14.10 5.32 -8.50
CA THR A 9 14.37 4.34 -7.44
C THR A 9 13.20 4.18 -6.47
N GLU A 10 12.54 5.28 -6.10
CA GLU A 10 11.38 5.28 -5.22
C GLU A 10 10.15 4.63 -5.90
N TYR A 11 9.93 4.92 -7.18
CA TYR A 11 8.90 4.25 -7.98
C TYR A 11 9.06 2.72 -7.96
N LEU A 12 10.29 2.23 -8.15
CA LEU A 12 10.58 0.81 -8.11
C LEU A 12 10.33 0.21 -6.72
N ARG A 13 10.67 0.92 -5.63
CA ARG A 13 10.40 0.48 -4.26
C ARG A 13 8.91 0.30 -4.02
N ARG A 14 8.09 1.30 -4.37
CA ARG A 14 6.63 1.26 -4.23
C ARG A 14 6.01 0.13 -5.07
N LYS A 15 6.49 -0.07 -6.29
CA LYS A 15 6.03 -1.15 -7.17
C LYS A 15 6.35 -2.54 -6.58
N ARG A 16 7.56 -2.72 -6.03
CA ARG A 16 7.96 -3.96 -5.37
C ARG A 16 7.15 -4.24 -4.12
N ALA A 17 6.87 -3.22 -3.30
CA ALA A 17 6.06 -3.38 -2.10
C ALA A 17 4.64 -3.86 -2.42
N ASN A 18 3.97 -3.19 -3.35
CA ASN A 18 2.65 -3.60 -3.84
C ASN A 18 2.64 -5.03 -4.41
N GLY A 19 3.69 -5.40 -5.17
CA GLY A 19 3.83 -6.76 -5.70
C GLY A 19 3.96 -7.83 -4.62
N LYS A 20 4.68 -7.53 -3.53
CA LYS A 20 4.84 -8.44 -2.39
C LYS A 20 3.53 -8.62 -1.62
N VAL A 21 2.76 -7.54 -1.41
CA VAL A 21 1.40 -7.62 -0.83
C VAL A 21 0.53 -8.54 -1.67
N ALA A 22 0.42 -8.28 -2.98
CA ALA A 22 -0.42 -9.07 -3.87
C ALA A 22 -0.04 -10.55 -3.87
N TYR A 23 1.26 -10.85 -3.88
CA TYR A 23 1.76 -12.21 -3.77
C TYR A 23 1.44 -12.84 -2.42
N ALA A 24 1.59 -12.11 -1.31
CA ALA A 24 1.29 -12.60 0.03
C ALA A 24 -0.20 -12.91 0.22
N ILE A 25 -1.10 -12.07 -0.33
CA ILE A 25 -2.54 -12.35 -0.37
C ILE A 25 -2.80 -13.62 -1.18
N LYS A 26 -2.25 -13.69 -2.41
CA LYS A 26 -2.46 -14.83 -3.31
C LYS A 26 -1.98 -16.15 -2.70
N THR A 27 -0.91 -16.11 -1.91
CA THR A 27 -0.32 -17.30 -1.25
C THR A 27 -0.90 -17.55 0.14
N GLY A 28 -1.84 -16.73 0.62
CA GLY A 28 -2.42 -16.85 1.96
C GLY A 28 -1.47 -16.45 3.11
N LYS A 29 -0.29 -15.92 2.81
CA LYS A 29 0.67 -15.41 3.81
C LYS A 29 0.20 -14.10 4.45
N LEU A 30 -0.67 -13.37 3.77
CA LEU A 30 -1.29 -12.16 4.26
C LEU A 30 -2.79 -12.25 4.02
N VAL A 31 -3.59 -12.05 5.06
CA VAL A 31 -5.06 -12.02 4.93
C VAL A 31 -5.49 -10.58 4.76
N GLN A 32 -6.26 -10.32 3.70
CA GLN A 32 -6.85 -9.01 3.48
C GLN A 32 -7.97 -8.77 4.50
N GLY A 33 -7.78 -7.76 5.36
CA GLY A 33 -8.76 -7.34 6.36
C GLY A 33 -9.73 -6.27 5.82
N PRO A 34 -10.83 -6.00 6.54
CA PRO A 34 -11.69 -4.87 6.25
C PRO A 34 -10.99 -3.54 6.60
N CYS A 35 -11.60 -2.42 6.23
CA CYS A 35 -11.05 -1.11 6.55
C CYS A 35 -10.94 -0.93 8.07
N GLU A 36 -9.76 -0.58 8.57
CA GLU A 36 -9.52 -0.38 10.01
C GLU A 36 -10.38 0.73 10.63
N VAL A 37 -10.87 1.66 9.82
CA VAL A 37 -11.65 2.82 10.29
C VAL A 37 -13.15 2.54 10.27
N CYS A 38 -13.66 1.91 9.20
CA CYS A 38 -15.12 1.76 8.99
C CYS A 38 -15.61 0.35 8.66
N GLY A 39 -14.73 -0.65 8.59
CA GLY A 39 -15.11 -2.03 8.30
C GLY A 39 -15.49 -2.33 6.84
N SER A 40 -15.43 -1.36 5.93
CA SER A 40 -15.70 -1.59 4.50
C SER A 40 -14.72 -2.60 3.89
N THR A 41 -15.20 -3.46 2.99
CA THR A 41 -14.41 -4.50 2.33
C THR A 41 -13.69 -4.01 1.07
N GLY A 42 -14.07 -2.86 0.51
CA GLY A 42 -13.42 -2.24 -0.63
C GLY A 42 -12.14 -1.51 -0.21
N VAL A 43 -11.09 -2.27 0.12
CA VAL A 43 -9.85 -1.75 0.72
C VAL A 43 -8.63 -1.83 -0.19
N TYR A 44 -7.66 -0.97 0.11
CA TYR A 44 -6.31 -0.97 -0.44
C TYR A 44 -5.28 -1.14 0.69
N ALA A 45 -4.13 -1.69 0.33
CA ALA A 45 -2.98 -1.77 1.21
C ALA A 45 -2.28 -0.41 1.31
N HIS A 46 -2.48 0.26 2.43
CA HIS A 46 -1.74 1.46 2.79
C HIS A 46 -0.38 1.06 3.36
N HIS A 47 0.69 1.57 2.76
CA HIS A 47 2.06 1.35 3.22
C HIS A 47 2.51 2.60 3.98
N GLU A 48 2.77 2.48 5.28
CA GLU A 48 3.42 3.53 6.06
C GLU A 48 4.94 3.51 5.85
N ASP A 49 5.51 2.30 5.70
CA ASP A 49 6.91 2.06 5.38
C ASP A 49 7.03 1.10 4.18
N TYR A 50 7.58 1.58 3.07
CA TYR A 50 7.78 0.78 1.86
C TYR A 50 8.93 -0.25 1.97
N ASP A 51 9.81 -0.15 2.99
CA ASP A 51 10.78 -1.20 3.32
C ASP A 51 10.15 -2.40 4.02
N LYS A 52 8.94 -2.23 4.56
CA LYS A 52 8.17 -3.27 5.23
C LYS A 52 6.90 -3.60 4.46
N PRO A 53 7.02 -4.25 3.29
CA PRO A 53 5.95 -4.38 2.32
C PRO A 53 4.78 -5.27 2.76
N LEU A 54 4.89 -5.99 3.87
CA LEU A 54 3.79 -6.79 4.41
C LEU A 54 3.14 -6.15 5.65
N GLU A 55 3.78 -5.12 6.23
CA GLU A 55 3.20 -4.29 7.29
C GLU A 55 2.34 -3.22 6.64
N VAL A 56 1.14 -3.63 6.23
CA VAL A 56 0.19 -2.76 5.54
C VAL A 56 -1.09 -2.63 6.34
N ARG A 57 -1.68 -1.45 6.26
CA ARG A 57 -3.00 -1.16 6.84
C ARG A 57 -4.06 -1.28 5.78
N TRP A 58 -5.20 -1.87 6.12
CA TRP A 58 -6.31 -1.99 5.19
C TRP A 58 -7.20 -0.77 5.32
N LEU A 59 -7.24 0.06 4.26
CA LEU A 59 -8.04 1.28 4.24
C LEU A 59 -8.91 1.30 3.00
N CYS A 60 -10.19 1.65 3.15
CA CYS A 60 -11.07 1.86 2.00
C CYS A 60 -10.66 3.12 1.22
N THR A 61 -11.12 3.26 -0.03
CA THR A 61 -10.76 4.40 -0.90
C THR A 61 -10.89 5.76 -0.21
N LEU A 62 -11.94 5.92 0.60
CA LEU A 62 -12.21 7.14 1.37
C LEU A 62 -11.09 7.40 2.39
N HIS A 63 -10.82 6.45 3.29
CA HIS A 63 -9.80 6.61 4.34
C HIS A 63 -8.37 6.53 3.80
N HIS A 64 -8.15 5.83 2.68
CA HIS A 64 -6.86 5.74 2.00
C HIS A 64 -6.47 7.06 1.33
N GLY A 65 -7.43 7.84 0.84
CA GLY A 65 -7.18 9.17 0.26
C GLY A 65 -6.90 10.25 1.32
N VAL A 66 -7.49 10.10 2.52
CA VAL A 66 -7.35 11.06 3.62
C VAL A 66 -5.91 11.11 4.15
N THR A 67 -5.14 10.01 4.10
CA THR A 67 -3.73 10.00 4.54
C THR A 67 -2.80 10.87 3.68
N ARG A 68 -3.28 11.46 2.57
CA ARG A 68 -2.50 12.38 1.71
C ARG A 68 -2.77 13.87 1.93
N ARG A 69 -3.67 14.25 2.85
CA ARG A 69 -3.85 15.64 3.28
C ARG A 69 -3.70 15.72 4.80
N LYS A 70 -2.46 15.89 5.26
CA LYS A 70 -2.23 16.63 6.50
C LYS A 70 -2.07 18.10 6.11
N GLU A 71 -2.76 18.93 6.88
CA GLU A 71 -2.93 20.38 6.73
C GLU A 71 -1.63 21.16 6.48
#